data_AF-A0A252D1X2-F1
#
_entry.id   AF-A0A252D1X2-F1
#
_cell.length_a   1.000
_cell.length_b   1.000
_cell.length_c   1.000
_cell.angle_alpha   90.00
_cell.angle_beta   90.00
_cell.angle_gamma   90.00
#
_symmetry.space_group_name_H-M   'P 1'
#
loop_
_entity.id
_entity.type
_entity.pdbx_description
1 polymer ?
#
loop_
_entity_poly.entity_id
_entity_poly.type
_entity_poly.pdbx_seq_one_letter_code
_entity_poly.pdbx_strand_id
1 'polypeptide(L)' 'MWQVNITCSGQAWKIYATEFKALADKYTGDCITSKKMPDGKRIMAYKIEDVSDAESFQEECQKFVGFMADFESL' A
#
# COMPACT_ATOMS: atom_id res chain seq x y z
N MET A 1 -9.34 6.67 12.30
CA MET A 1 -8.35 5.68 11.84
C MET A 1 -8.85 5.13 10.51
N TRP A 2 -7.93 4.95 9.56
CA TRP A 2 -8.21 4.60 8.19
C TRP A 2 -7.39 3.37 7.80
N GLN A 3 -7.95 2.54 6.94
CA GLN A 3 -7.26 1.42 6.32
C GLN A 3 -6.93 1.78 4.88
N VAL A 4 -5.65 1.76 4.51
CA VAL A 4 -5.24 1.85 3.11
C VAL A 4 -4.97 0.45 2.59
N ASN A 5 -5.81 -0.02 1.68
CA ASN A 5 -5.69 -1.29 0.99
C ASN A 5 -4.83 -1.10 -0.26
N ILE A 6 -3.86 -1.98 -0.46
CA ILE A 6 -2.91 -1.89 -1.56
C ILE A 6 -2.79 -3.26 -2.22
N THR A 7 -3.06 -3.33 -3.50
CA THR A 7 -2.88 -4.52 -4.31
C THR A 7 -1.87 -4.26 -5.40
N CYS A 8 -0.90 -5.15 -5.59
CA CYS A 8 0.04 -5.07 -6.70
C CYS A 8 0.32 -6.43 -7.34
N SER A 9 0.68 -6.41 -8.62
CA SER A 9 1.14 -7.62 -9.29
C SER A 9 2.53 -8.05 -8.81
N GLY A 10 2.85 -9.34 -8.93
CA GLY A 10 4.18 -9.83 -8.55
C GLY A 10 5.32 -9.23 -9.37
N GLN A 11 5.05 -8.80 -10.60
CA GLN A 11 6.01 -8.10 -11.46
C GLN A 11 6.24 -6.67 -10.96
N ALA A 12 5.16 -5.91 -10.72
CA ALA A 12 5.24 -4.57 -10.16
C ALA A 12 5.96 -4.57 -8.81
N TRP A 13 5.67 -5.55 -7.95
CA TRP A 13 6.38 -5.70 -6.68
C TRP A 13 7.89 -5.91 -6.86
N LYS A 14 8.33 -6.74 -7.81
CA LYS A 14 9.78 -6.95 -8.05
C LYS A 14 10.50 -5.66 -8.47
N ILE A 15 9.79 -4.76 -9.15
CA ILE A 15 10.35 -3.49 -9.63
C ILE A 15 10.31 -2.44 -8.51
N TYR A 16 9.17 -2.28 -7.85
CA TYR A 16 8.89 -1.14 -6.97
C TYR A 16 8.94 -1.45 -5.47
N ALA A 17 9.15 -2.70 -5.03
CA ALA A 17 9.09 -3.06 -3.60
C ALA A 17 10.00 -2.22 -2.71
N THR A 18 11.20 -1.89 -3.17
CA THR A 18 12.15 -1.09 -2.39
C THR A 18 11.66 0.35 -2.22
N GLU A 19 11.23 0.99 -3.31
CA GLU A 19 10.71 2.35 -3.31
C GLU A 19 9.39 2.44 -2.54
N PHE A 20 8.51 1.45 -2.71
CA PHE A 20 7.26 1.33 -1.98
C PHE A 20 7.48 1.20 -0.47
N LYS A 21 8.45 0.39 -0.02
CA LYS A 21 8.75 0.27 1.41
C LYS A 21 9.27 1.59 1.98
N ALA A 22 10.18 2.26 1.26
CA ALA A 22 10.67 3.57 1.67
C ALA A 22 9.56 4.63 1.69
N LEU A 23 8.57 4.54 0.80
CA LEU A 23 7.36 5.34 0.85
C LEU A 23 6.54 5.03 2.10
N ALA A 24 6.23 3.74 2.32
CA ALA A 24 5.44 3.30 3.47
C ALA A 24 6.07 3.71 4.80
N ASP A 25 7.41 3.68 4.92
CA ASP A 25 8.15 4.12 6.12
C ASP A 25 8.02 5.63 6.39
N LYS A 26 7.63 6.46 5.40
CA LYS A 26 7.36 7.89 5.62
C LYS A 26 6.03 8.13 6.33
N TYR A 27 5.08 7.24 6.14
CA TYR A 27 3.78 7.32 6.80
C TYR A 27 3.89 6.52 8.09
N THR A 28 3.43 7.10 9.20
CA THR A 28 3.38 6.45 10.52
C THR A 28 2.30 5.34 10.57
N GLY A 29 2.21 4.52 9.53
CA GLY A 29 1.19 3.52 9.34
C GLY A 29 1.68 2.12 9.68
N ASP A 30 0.93 1.42 10.51
CA ASP A 30 1.21 0.01 10.83
C ASP A 30 0.76 -0.87 9.66
N CYS A 31 1.66 -1.70 9.12
CA CYS A 31 1.26 -2.74 8.18
C CYS A 31 0.45 -3.81 8.92
N ILE A 32 -0.88 -3.78 8.74
CA ILE A 32 -1.83 -4.71 9.36
C ILE A 32 -1.75 -6.08 8.68
N THR A 33 -1.65 -6.09 7.35
CA THR A 33 -1.54 -7.34 6.60
C THR A 33 -0.65 -7.18 5.38
N SER A 34 0.05 -8.26 5.02
CA SER A 34 0.78 -8.39 3.76
C SER A 34 0.74 -9.85 3.33
N LYS A 35 -0.11 -10.15 2.35
CA LYS A 35 -0.32 -11.50 1.84
C LYS A 35 0.12 -11.60 0.38
N LYS A 36 0.94 -12.60 0.09
CA LYS A 36 1.25 -13.01 -1.29
C LYS A 36 0.26 -14.08 -1.73
N MET A 37 -0.41 -13.84 -2.86
CA MET A 37 -1.37 -14.75 -3.46
C MET A 37 -0.67 -15.78 -4.38
N PRO A 38 -1.29 -16.94 -4.66
CA PRO A 38 -0.73 -17.97 -5.53
C PRO A 38 -0.48 -17.51 -6.97
N ASP A 39 -1.30 -16.57 -7.47
CA ASP A 39 -1.14 -15.95 -8.79
C ASP A 39 -0.02 -14.88 -8.82
N GLY A 40 0.68 -14.70 -7.70
CA GLY A 40 1.81 -13.79 -7.59
C GLY A 40 1.44 -12.36 -7.22
N LYS A 41 0.14 -12.01 -7.16
CA LYS A 41 -0.32 -10.73 -6.61
C LYS A 41 0.03 -10.62 -5.13
N ARG A 42 0.15 -9.39 -4.65
CA ARG A 42 0.28 -9.07 -3.23
C ARG A 42 -0.84 -8.13 -2.82
N ILE A 43 -1.43 -8.43 -1.68
CA ILE A 43 -2.47 -7.63 -1.04
C ILE A 43 -1.91 -7.21 0.30
N MET A 44 -1.93 -5.92 0.58
CA MET A 44 -1.42 -5.31 1.79
C MET A 44 -2.46 -4.36 2.36
N ALA A 45 -2.48 -4.18 3.67
CA ALA A 45 -3.28 -3.17 4.33
C ALA A 45 -2.45 -2.44 5.37
N TYR A 46 -2.54 -1.11 5.37
CA TYR A 46 -1.87 -0.23 6.33
C TYR A 46 -2.90 0.51 7.14
N LYS A 47 -2.69 0.59 8.45
CA LYS A 47 -3.47 1.41 9.36
C LYS A 47 -2.84 2.79 9.40
N ILE A 48 -3.59 3.83 9.07
CA ILE A 48 -3.12 5.22 9.15
C ILE A 48 -4.10 6.01 10.04
N GLU A 49 -3.56 6.83 10.95
CA GLU A 49 -4.38 7.56 11.92
C GLU A 49 -5.13 8.74 11.26
N ASP A 50 -4.42 9.53 10.47
CA ASP A 50 -4.92 10.73 9.80
C ASP A 50 -5.48 10.44 8.39
N VAL A 51 -6.57 11.11 8.03
CA VAL A 51 -7.21 10.94 6.71
C VAL A 51 -6.37 11.52 5.58
N SER A 52 -5.69 12.64 5.83
CA SER A 52 -4.87 13.35 4.85
C SER A 52 -3.63 12.52 4.52
N ASP A 53 -3.05 11.87 5.54
CA ASP A 53 -1.96 10.91 5.35
C ASP A 53 -2.43 9.66 4.58
N ALA A 54 -3.64 9.15 4.86
CA ALA A 54 -4.20 8.01 4.16
C ALA A 54 -4.45 8.31 2.67
N GLU A 55 -5.02 9.48 2.36
CA GLU A 55 -5.23 9.97 0.99
C GLU A 55 -3.88 10.16 0.27
N SER A 56 -2.93 10.85 0.90
CA SER A 56 -1.60 11.08 0.33
C SER A 56 -0.87 9.76 0.06
N PHE A 57 -0.92 8.81 1.00
CA PHE A 57 -0.30 7.51 0.83
C PHE A 57 -0.95 6.72 -0.30
N GLN A 58 -2.28 6.74 -0.39
CA GLN A 58 -3.01 6.11 -1.48
C GLN A 58 -2.62 6.72 -2.84
N GLU A 59 -2.52 8.03 -2.96
CA GLU A 59 -2.11 8.70 -4.21
C GLU A 59 -0.67 8.35 -4.59
N GLU A 60 0.26 8.36 -3.62
CA GLU A 60 1.65 7.99 -3.86
C GLU A 60 1.78 6.52 -4.29
N CYS A 61 0.99 5.62 -3.69
CA CYS A 61 0.94 4.21 -4.09
C CYS A 61 0.47 4.02 -5.53
N GLN A 62 -0.45 4.85 -6.01
CA GLN A 62 -0.96 4.78 -7.39
C GLN A 62 0.06 5.28 -8.44
N LYS A 63 1.14 5.95 -8.03
CA LYS A 63 2.24 6.32 -8.94
C LYS A 63 3.04 5.10 -9.42
N PHE A 64 3.00 3.99 -8.69
CA PHE A 64 3.65 2.75 -9.09
C PHE A 64 2.80 1.98 -10.11
N VAL A 65 3.30 1.82 -11.33
CA VAL A 65 2.58 1.08 -12.37
C VAL A 65 2.32 -0.36 -11.92
N GLY A 66 1.04 -0.76 -11.92
CA GLY A 66 0.60 -2.08 -11.48
C GLY A 66 0.35 -2.21 -9.98
N PHE A 67 0.35 -1.09 -9.25
CA PHE A 67 -0.26 -0.96 -7.93
C PHE A 67 -1.67 -0.37 -8.08
N MET A 68 -2.56 -0.80 -7.20
CA MET A 68 -3.86 -0.21 -6.94
C MET A 68 -3.91 0.05 -5.45
N ALA A 69 -4.42 1.23 -5.08
CA ALA A 69 -4.64 1.56 -3.69
C ALA A 69 -5.99 2.27 -3.52
N ASP A 70 -6.66 1.94 -2.43
CA ASP A 70 -7.91 2.53 -1.96
C ASP A 70 -7.84 2.66 -0.44
N PHE A 71 -8.66 3.53 0.15
CA PHE A 71 -8.75 3.64 1.59
C PHE A 71 -10.20 3.67 2.08
N GLU A 72 -10.41 3.13 3.27
CA GLU A 72 -11.71 3.05 3.92
C GLU A 72 -11.60 3.39 5.41
N SER A 73 -12.71 3.81 6.02
CA SER A 73 -12.78 4.01 7.46
C SER A 73 -12.66 2.67 8.18
N LEU A 74 -11.81 2.60 9.21
CA LEU A 74 -11.51 1.38 9.97
C LEU A 74 -12.42 1.23 11.19
#